data_AF-A0A971JSH4-F1
#
_entry.id   AF-A0A971JSH4-F1
#
_cell.length_a   1.000
_cell.length_b   1.000
_cell.length_c   1.000
_cell.angle_alpha   90.00
_cell.angle_beta   90.00
_cell.angle_gamma   90.00
#
_symmetry.space_group_name_H-M   'P 1'
#
loop_
_entity.id
_entity.type
_entity.pdbx_description
1 polymer ?
#
loop_
_entity_poly.entity_id
_entity_poly.type
_entity_poly.pdbx_seq_one_letter_code
_entity_poly.pdbx_strand_id
1 'polypeptide(L)'
;MKKMETIRSRPIDLCFSDMMCLNQDGFISSYGNDTEIPYRVIVFTGPDECSTCALNSLSEWNALLDLEKEKKVQLVFILCPEKSKLESTIKIYQSSGLEHSILIDTIGVFLKKNQHIPEEAIFHTFVLDSKGNVILVGNPLKNPKIQELFEKILKDCDSVRDK
;
A
#
# COMPACT_ATOMS: atom_id res chain seq x y z
N MET A 1 -16.60 1.62 -15.72
CA MET A 1 -17.33 2.48 -14.76
C MET A 1 -17.69 1.71 -13.49
N LYS A 2 -18.48 0.63 -13.54
CA LYS A 2 -18.90 -0.14 -12.35
C LYS A 2 -17.80 -0.48 -11.34
N LYS A 3 -16.62 -0.96 -11.77
CA LYS A 3 -15.52 -1.35 -10.84
C LYS A 3 -14.91 -0.21 -10.04
N MET A 4 -14.83 0.99 -10.64
CA MET A 4 -14.35 2.19 -9.95
C MET A 4 -15.35 2.64 -8.88
N GLU A 5 -16.65 2.45 -9.13
CA GLU A 5 -17.70 2.68 -8.13
C GLU A 5 -17.64 1.62 -7.03
N THR A 6 -17.37 0.36 -7.39
CA THR A 6 -17.25 -0.75 -6.43
C THR A 6 -16.14 -0.50 -5.41
N ILE A 7 -14.92 -0.17 -5.84
CA ILE A 7 -13.79 0.07 -4.91
C ILE A 7 -14.01 1.31 -4.04
N ARG A 8 -14.82 2.28 -4.52
CA ARG A 8 -15.16 3.51 -3.79
C ARG A 8 -16.46 3.40 -2.98
N SER A 9 -17.10 2.24 -2.97
CA SER A 9 -18.42 2.07 -2.36
C SER A 9 -18.40 2.15 -0.84
N ARG A 10 -17.25 1.88 -0.20
CA ARG A 10 -17.05 1.99 1.24
C ARG A 10 -15.57 2.20 1.59
N PRO A 11 -15.25 2.61 2.83
CA PRO A 11 -13.87 2.70 3.29
C PRO A 11 -13.15 1.34 3.32
N ILE A 12 -11.83 1.39 3.13
CA ILE A 12 -10.93 0.24 3.24
C ILE A 12 -10.59 -0.04 4.70
N ASP A 13 -10.73 -1.30 5.11
CA ASP A 13 -10.27 -1.80 6.41
C ASP A 13 -8.84 -2.36 6.28
N LEU A 14 -7.86 -1.71 6.91
CA LEU A 14 -6.44 -2.07 6.76
C LEU A 14 -6.02 -3.25 7.66
N CYS A 15 -6.79 -3.57 8.70
CA CYS A 15 -6.54 -4.71 9.59
C CYS A 15 -5.08 -4.86 10.08
N PHE A 16 -4.39 -3.75 10.39
CA PHE A 16 -2.96 -3.77 10.74
C PHE A 16 -2.61 -4.71 11.89
N SER A 17 -3.50 -4.86 12.87
CA SER A 17 -3.29 -5.74 14.03
C SER A 17 -3.36 -7.23 13.70
N ASP A 18 -3.94 -7.59 12.56
CA ASP A 18 -4.21 -8.97 12.17
C ASP A 18 -3.14 -9.54 11.22
N MET A 19 -2.12 -8.75 10.90
CA MET A 19 -1.02 -9.09 9.98
C MET A 19 0.33 -9.01 10.68
N MET A 20 1.30 -9.77 10.17
CA MET A 20 2.68 -9.70 10.67
C MET A 20 3.40 -8.51 10.03
N CYS A 21 4.15 -7.75 10.81
CA CYS A 21 4.97 -6.66 10.30
C CYS A 21 6.43 -7.10 10.19
N LEU A 22 7.06 -6.83 9.05
CA LEU A 22 8.43 -7.22 8.75
C LEU A 22 9.21 -6.00 8.23
N ASN A 23 10.39 -5.75 8.80
CA ASN A 23 11.37 -4.83 8.25
C ASN A 23 12.63 -5.60 7.78
N GLN A 24 13.65 -4.88 7.33
CA GLN A 24 14.90 -5.49 6.86
C GLN A 24 15.61 -6.34 7.94
N ASP A 25 15.45 -5.99 9.22
CA ASP A 25 16.06 -6.68 10.36
C ASP A 25 15.25 -7.88 10.86
N GLY A 26 13.98 -8.02 10.44
CA GLY A 26 13.10 -9.12 10.82
C GLY A 26 11.70 -8.67 11.24
N PHE A 27 11.03 -9.52 12.02
CA PHE A 27 9.67 -9.24 12.47
C PHE A 27 9.65 -8.16 13.56
N ILE A 28 8.71 -7.22 13.44
CA ILE A 28 8.48 -6.18 14.44
C ILE A 28 7.08 -6.31 15.05
N SER A 29 6.91 -5.80 16.27
CA SER A 29 5.70 -6.03 17.08
C SER A 29 4.43 -5.38 16.51
N SER A 30 4.56 -4.31 15.74
CA SER A 30 3.42 -3.57 15.21
C SER A 30 3.82 -2.74 13.99
N TYR A 31 2.89 -2.55 13.07
CA TYR A 31 3.00 -1.55 12.01
C TYR A 31 2.66 -0.17 12.56
N GLY A 32 3.46 0.85 12.23
CA GLY A 32 3.18 2.22 12.64
C GLY A 32 1.89 2.71 11.98
N ASN A 33 0.85 3.01 12.76
CA ASN A 33 -0.39 3.61 12.25
C ASN A 33 -0.53 5.03 12.81
N ASP A 34 0.05 6.00 12.11
CA ASP A 34 -0.14 7.41 12.43
C ASP A 34 -1.47 7.89 11.82
N THR A 35 -2.41 8.26 12.69
CA THR A 35 -3.74 8.74 12.30
C THR A 35 -3.74 10.20 11.88
N GLU A 36 -2.66 10.93 12.12
CA GLU A 36 -2.48 12.32 11.69
C GLU A 36 -2.03 12.42 10.22
N ILE A 37 -1.56 11.31 9.64
CA ILE A 37 -1.18 11.27 8.24
C ILE A 37 -2.44 11.38 7.36
N PRO A 38 -2.50 12.38 6.46
CA PRO A 38 -3.73 12.71 5.73
C PRO A 38 -4.03 11.73 4.59
N TYR A 39 -3.00 11.07 4.04
CA TYR A 39 -3.14 10.14 2.92
C TYR A 39 -2.35 8.86 3.12
N ARG A 40 -2.89 7.73 2.66
CA ARG A 40 -2.15 6.46 2.61
C ARG A 40 -2.13 5.89 1.21
N VAL A 41 -0.97 5.52 0.70
CA VAL A 41 -0.84 4.76 -0.56
C VAL A 41 -0.79 3.29 -0.20
N ILE A 42 -1.81 2.56 -0.64
CA ILE A 42 -1.86 1.11 -0.46
C ILE A 42 -1.30 0.47 -1.71
N VAL A 43 -0.35 -0.44 -1.52
CA VAL A 43 0.24 -1.30 -2.54
C VAL A 43 0.09 -2.72 -2.03
N PHE A 44 -0.78 -3.52 -2.64
CA PHE A 44 -0.91 -4.92 -2.24
C PHE A 44 -0.71 -5.86 -3.41
N THR A 45 -0.26 -7.07 -3.13
CA THR A 45 -0.15 -8.12 -4.14
C THR A 45 -1.43 -8.94 -4.14
N GLY A 46 -2.14 -8.96 -5.26
CA GLY A 46 -3.31 -9.82 -5.45
C GLY A 46 -2.96 -11.31 -5.50
N PRO A 47 -3.96 -12.21 -5.34
CA PRO A 47 -3.73 -13.65 -5.33
C PRO A 47 -3.12 -14.19 -6.63
N ASP A 48 -3.49 -13.59 -7.77
CA ASP A 48 -3.04 -14.00 -9.10
C ASP A 48 -1.79 -13.25 -9.57
N GLU A 49 -1.25 -12.35 -8.75
CA GLU A 49 -0.05 -11.59 -9.09
C GLU A 49 1.22 -12.33 -8.67
N CYS A 50 2.23 -12.27 -9.54
CA CYS A 50 3.53 -12.84 -9.22
C CYS A 50 4.19 -12.07 -8.07
N SER A 51 4.19 -12.66 -6.87
CA SER A 51 4.79 -12.04 -5.69
C SER A 51 6.28 -11.72 -5.89
N THR A 52 7.02 -12.55 -6.63
CA THR A 52 8.43 -12.27 -6.97
C THR A 52 8.58 -11.02 -7.83
N CYS A 53 7.71 -10.82 -8.82
CA CYS A 53 7.73 -9.61 -9.66
C CYS A 53 7.38 -8.37 -8.85
N ALA A 54 6.35 -8.46 -8.00
CA ALA A 54 5.96 -7.36 -7.10
C ALA A 54 7.12 -6.98 -6.17
N LEU A 55 7.74 -7.97 -5.53
CA LEU A 55 8.87 -7.80 -4.62
C LEU A 55 10.10 -7.20 -5.29
N ASN A 56 10.44 -7.64 -6.51
CA ASN A 56 11.61 -7.13 -7.23
C ASN A 56 11.46 -5.66 -7.66
N SER A 57 10.22 -5.16 -7.77
CA SER A 57 9.95 -3.73 -8.05
C SER A 57 9.81 -2.87 -6.80
N LEU A 58 9.97 -3.42 -5.59
CA LEU A 58 9.71 -2.66 -4.36
C LEU A 58 10.68 -1.49 -4.16
N SER A 59 11.96 -1.63 -4.51
CA SER A 59 12.94 -0.55 -4.35
C SER A 59 12.61 0.70 -5.16
N GLU A 60 11.80 0.60 -6.22
CA GLU A 60 11.32 1.77 -6.99
C GLU A 60 10.49 2.72 -6.10
N TRP A 61 9.83 2.19 -5.07
CA TRP A 61 9.05 2.97 -4.12
C TRP A 61 9.89 3.79 -3.15
N ASN A 62 11.19 3.51 -3.03
CA ASN A 62 12.08 4.29 -2.16
C ASN A 62 12.06 5.78 -2.53
N ALA A 63 11.84 6.10 -3.81
CA ALA A 63 11.71 7.49 -4.29
C ALA A 63 10.53 8.25 -3.67
N LEU A 64 9.51 7.56 -3.14
CA LEU A 64 8.36 8.17 -2.49
C LEU A 64 8.48 8.21 -0.96
N LEU A 65 9.52 7.61 -0.37
CA LEU A 65 9.72 7.59 1.08
C LEU A 65 10.05 8.97 1.65
N ASP A 66 10.66 9.87 0.87
CA ASP A 66 10.89 11.24 1.30
C ASP A 66 9.58 11.99 1.63
N LEU A 67 8.49 11.64 0.94
CA LEU A 67 7.16 12.21 1.19
C LEU A 67 6.55 11.72 2.51
N GLU A 68 6.94 10.53 2.98
CA GLU A 68 6.55 10.05 4.30
C GLU A 68 7.27 10.81 5.42
N LYS A 69 8.54 11.16 5.21
CA LYS A 69 9.32 11.97 6.17
C LYS A 69 8.68 13.34 6.40
N GLU A 70 8.05 13.90 5.37
CA GLU A 70 7.26 15.14 5.44
C GLU A 70 5.86 14.95 6.07
N LYS A 71 5.50 13.72 6.50
CA LYS A 71 4.18 13.35 7.03
C LYS A 71 3.01 13.76 6.11
N LYS A 72 3.23 13.73 4.80
CA LYS A 72 2.17 14.00 3.79
C LYS A 72 1.46 12.73 3.38
N VAL A 73 2.17 11.61 3.41
CA VAL A 73 1.65 10.31 2.98
C VAL A 73 2.25 9.21 3.84
N GLN A 74 1.58 8.07 3.89
CA GLN A 74 2.12 6.81 4.37
C GLN A 74 1.98 5.75 3.27
N LEU A 75 3.07 5.12 2.89
CA LEU A 75 3.12 3.93 2.06
C LEU A 75 2.78 2.71 2.92
N VAL A 76 1.93 1.84 2.37
CA VAL A 76 1.52 0.60 3.02
C VAL A 76 1.62 -0.54 2.02
N PHE A 77 2.55 -1.45 2.28
CA PHE A 77 2.79 -2.62 1.46
C PHE A 77 2.18 -3.85 2.11
N ILE A 78 1.27 -4.54 1.41
CA ILE A 78 0.60 -5.74 1.91
C ILE A 78 0.90 -6.91 0.97
N LEU A 79 1.53 -7.96 1.50
CA LEU A 79 1.80 -9.19 0.79
C LEU A 79 0.98 -10.33 1.37
N CYS A 80 0.32 -11.09 0.49
CA CYS A 80 -0.44 -12.28 0.86
C CYS A 80 0.21 -13.53 0.26
N PRO A 81 1.38 -13.98 0.76
CA PRO A 81 2.07 -15.13 0.19
C PRO A 81 1.31 -16.44 0.49
N GLU A 82 1.41 -17.40 -0.42
CA GLU A 82 1.04 -18.79 -0.11
C GLU A 82 1.87 -19.30 1.09
N LYS A 83 1.26 -20.13 1.95
CA LYS A 83 1.92 -20.66 3.16
C LYS A 83 3.26 -21.36 2.85
N SER A 84 3.33 -22.08 1.74
CA SER A 84 4.54 -22.77 1.27
C SER A 84 5.65 -21.83 0.79
N LYS A 85 5.32 -20.59 0.43
CA LYS A 85 6.24 -19.57 -0.13
C LYS A 85 6.61 -18.47 0.86
N LEU A 86 6.16 -18.56 2.12
CA LEU A 86 6.40 -17.54 3.14
C LEU A 86 7.90 -17.27 3.34
N GLU A 87 8.70 -18.31 3.58
CA GLU A 87 10.14 -18.14 3.81
C GLU A 87 10.88 -17.54 2.60
N SER A 88 10.55 -17.97 1.39
CA SER A 88 11.12 -17.38 0.17
C SER A 88 10.70 -15.92 -0.02
N THR A 89 9.46 -15.58 0.31
CA THR A 89 8.93 -14.21 0.24
C THR A 89 9.70 -13.29 1.18
N ILE A 90 9.94 -13.74 2.42
CA ILE A 90 10.74 -13.01 3.42
C ILE A 90 12.15 -12.74 2.90
N LYS A 91 12.82 -13.78 2.37
CA LYS A 91 14.19 -13.64 1.83
C LYS A 91 14.25 -12.67 0.64
N ILE A 92 13.30 -12.75 -0.28
CA ILE A 92 13.24 -11.85 -1.44
C ILE A 92 13.03 -10.41 -0.96
N TYR A 93 12.10 -10.19 -0.04
CA TYR A 93 11.87 -8.87 0.56
C TYR A 93 13.14 -8.31 1.23
N GLN A 94 13.86 -9.11 2.01
CA GLN A 94 15.11 -8.71 2.66
C GLN A 94 16.23 -8.37 1.65
N SER A 95 16.14 -8.92 0.44
CA SER A 95 17.06 -8.61 -0.66
C SER A 95 16.54 -7.53 -1.63
N SER A 96 15.32 -7.04 -1.44
CA SER A 96 14.64 -6.16 -2.40
C SER A 96 15.21 -4.74 -2.46
N GLY A 97 15.93 -4.33 -1.41
CA GLY A 97 16.41 -2.97 -1.23
C GLY A 97 15.32 -1.96 -0.83
N LEU A 98 14.09 -2.40 -0.51
CA LEU A 98 13.05 -1.52 0.03
C LEU A 98 13.45 -1.03 1.43
N GLU A 99 13.54 0.28 1.60
CA GLU A 99 13.89 0.92 2.87
C GLU A 99 12.65 1.18 3.75
N HIS A 100 11.69 0.26 3.71
CA HIS A 100 10.40 0.38 4.38
C HIS A 100 9.89 -0.98 4.87
N SER A 101 9.11 -0.98 5.95
CA SER A 101 8.46 -2.20 6.46
C SER A 101 7.29 -2.66 5.58
N ILE A 102 6.96 -3.94 5.66
CA ILE A 102 5.83 -4.54 4.93
C ILE A 102 4.91 -5.31 5.88
N LEU A 103 3.67 -5.48 5.46
CA LEU A 103 2.69 -6.34 6.11
C LEU A 103 2.60 -7.67 5.38
N ILE A 104 2.65 -8.77 6.14
CA ILE A 104 2.46 -10.12 5.64
C ILE A 104 1.12 -10.64 6.15
N ASP A 105 0.17 -10.76 5.24
CA ASP A 105 -1.17 -11.28 5.47
C ASP A 105 -1.21 -12.79 5.18
N THR A 106 -0.88 -13.59 6.19
CA THR A 106 -0.83 -15.07 6.06
C THR A 106 -2.23 -15.72 6.06
N ILE A 107 -3.27 -14.97 6.42
CA ILE A 107 -4.65 -15.47 6.56
C ILE A 107 -5.62 -14.83 5.55
N GLY A 108 -5.14 -13.92 4.71
CA GLY A 108 -5.93 -13.19 3.71
C GLY A 108 -6.99 -12.27 4.32
N VAL A 109 -6.77 -11.74 5.53
CA VAL A 109 -7.74 -10.89 6.23
C VAL A 109 -8.04 -9.61 5.44
N PHE A 110 -7.05 -9.04 4.76
CA PHE A 110 -7.19 -7.80 4.00
C PHE A 110 -8.28 -7.92 2.93
N LEU A 111 -8.15 -8.91 2.03
CA LEU A 111 -9.13 -9.12 0.96
C LEU A 111 -10.46 -9.63 1.49
N LYS A 112 -10.46 -10.46 2.54
CA LYS A 112 -11.70 -10.92 3.20
C LYS A 112 -12.53 -9.76 3.75
N LYS A 113 -11.89 -8.72 4.28
CA LYS A 113 -12.55 -7.52 4.79
C LYS A 113 -12.88 -6.53 3.67
N ASN A 114 -12.17 -6.59 2.56
CA ASN A 114 -12.30 -5.68 1.43
C ASN A 114 -12.71 -6.36 0.12
N GLN A 115 -13.70 -7.27 0.15
CA GLN A 115 -14.20 -8.02 -1.02
C GLN A 115 -14.75 -7.16 -2.18
N HIS A 116 -14.86 -5.85 -1.98
CA HIS A 116 -15.29 -4.89 -2.98
C HIS A 116 -14.12 -4.33 -3.82
N ILE A 117 -12.87 -4.65 -3.45
CA ILE A 117 -11.70 -4.38 -4.29
C ILE A 117 -11.74 -5.35 -5.48
N PRO A 118 -11.74 -4.84 -6.73
CA PRO A 118 -11.68 -5.69 -7.91
C PRO A 118 -10.35 -6.45 -8.01
N GLU A 119 -10.38 -7.65 -8.58
CA GLU A 119 -9.22 -8.57 -8.69
C GLU A 119 -8.15 -8.10 -9.70
N GLU A 120 -8.45 -7.13 -10.57
CA GLU A 120 -7.45 -6.67 -11.53
C GLU A 120 -6.35 -5.86 -10.85
N ALA A 121 -5.10 -6.19 -11.17
CA ALA A 121 -3.89 -5.54 -10.63
C ALA A 121 -3.88 -4.00 -10.69
N ILE A 122 -4.61 -3.39 -11.63
CA ILE A 122 -4.76 -1.92 -11.70
C ILE A 122 -5.43 -1.33 -10.45
N PHE A 123 -6.26 -2.11 -9.74
CA PHE A 123 -6.94 -1.74 -8.50
C PHE A 123 -6.13 -2.08 -7.25
N HIS A 124 -4.95 -2.69 -7.39
CA HIS A 124 -4.13 -3.11 -6.26
C HIS A 124 -3.07 -2.08 -5.85
N THR A 125 -3.15 -0.89 -6.45
CA THR A 125 -2.48 0.32 -5.97
C THR A 125 -3.47 1.46 -5.94
N PHE A 126 -3.63 2.11 -4.79
CA PHE A 126 -4.59 3.20 -4.62
C PHE A 126 -4.23 4.11 -3.45
N VAL A 127 -4.82 5.30 -3.43
CA VAL A 127 -4.64 6.30 -2.38
C VAL A 127 -5.92 6.40 -1.55
N LEU A 128 -5.75 6.38 -0.24
CA LEU A 128 -6.77 6.62 0.76
C LEU A 128 -6.68 8.03 1.33
N ASP A 129 -7.82 8.62 1.63
CA ASP A 129 -7.91 9.76 2.55
C ASP A 129 -7.80 9.32 4.02
N SER A 130 -7.80 10.27 4.95
CA SER A 130 -7.72 10.01 6.40
C SER A 130 -8.92 9.23 6.96
N LYS A 131 -10.02 9.14 6.21
CA LYS A 131 -11.22 8.36 6.57
C LYS A 131 -11.21 6.95 5.96
N GLY A 132 -10.17 6.59 5.21
CA GLY A 132 -10.03 5.31 4.54
C GLY A 132 -10.80 5.19 3.22
N ASN A 133 -11.29 6.31 2.65
CA ASN A 133 -11.96 6.28 1.35
C ASN A 133 -10.93 6.31 0.21
N VAL A 134 -11.20 5.54 -0.85
CA VAL A 134 -10.37 5.52 -2.05
C VAL A 134 -10.59 6.78 -2.89
N ILE A 135 -9.56 7.63 -3.00
CA ILE A 135 -9.61 8.89 -3.77
C ILE A 135 -8.90 8.80 -5.13
N LEU A 136 -7.91 7.92 -5.25
CA LEU A 136 -7.15 7.68 -6.48
C LEU A 136 -6.84 6.19 -6.63
N VAL A 137 -6.87 5.67 -7.85
CA VAL A 137 -6.54 4.28 -8.18
C VAL A 137 -5.51 4.27 -9.29
N GLY A 138 -4.49 3.43 -9.14
CA GLY A 138 -3.40 3.24 -10.08
C GLY A 138 -2.03 3.42 -9.44
N ASN A 139 -1.01 2.87 -10.11
CA ASN A 139 0.38 2.95 -9.67
C ASN A 139 1.05 4.22 -10.22
N PRO A 140 1.47 5.18 -9.36
CA PRO A 140 2.11 6.43 -9.80
C PRO A 140 3.48 6.20 -10.46
N LEU A 141 4.20 5.12 -10.14
CA LEU A 141 5.50 4.80 -10.74
C LEU A 141 5.38 4.29 -12.18
N LYS A 142 4.19 3.81 -12.58
CA LYS A 142 3.95 3.19 -13.90
C LYS A 142 3.10 4.05 -14.84
N ASN A 143 2.47 5.11 -14.33
CA ASN A 143 1.54 5.92 -15.12
C ASN A 143 1.72 7.42 -14.81
N PRO A 144 2.29 8.20 -15.75
CA PRO A 144 2.54 9.64 -15.56
C PRO A 144 1.28 10.45 -15.20
N LYS A 145 0.11 10.07 -15.73
CA LYS A 145 -1.15 10.75 -15.38
C LYS A 145 -1.56 10.50 -13.93
N ILE A 146 -1.29 9.30 -13.41
CA ILE A 146 -1.54 8.97 -12.01
C ILE A 146 -0.51 9.67 -11.11
N GLN A 147 0.74 9.74 -11.54
CA GLN A 147 1.78 10.51 -10.86
C GLN A 147 1.38 11.98 -10.70
N GLU A 148 0.94 12.64 -11.78
CA GLU A 148 0.50 14.04 -11.72
C GLU A 148 -0.69 14.23 -10.76
N LEU A 149 -1.63 13.29 -10.71
CA LEU A 149 -2.76 13.35 -9.77
C LEU A 149 -2.31 13.15 -8.33
N PHE A 150 -1.36 12.24 -8.10
CA PHE A 150 -0.77 12.03 -6.78
C PHE A 150 -0.06 13.30 -6.28
N GLU A 151 0.77 13.92 -7.11
CA GLU A 151 1.44 15.18 -6.78
C GLU A 151 0.47 16.32 -6.46
N LYS A 152 -0.68 16.40 -7.16
CA LYS A 152 -1.73 17.38 -6.86
C LYS A 152 -2.36 17.16 -5.48
N ILE A 153 -2.71 15.91 -5.16
CA ILE A 153 -3.28 15.54 -3.85
C ILE A 153 -2.34 15.96 -2.71
N LEU A 154 -1.03 15.75 -2.89
CA LEU A 154 -0.04 16.10 -1.88
C LEU A 154 0.16 17.62 -1.74
N LYS A 155 0.18 18.37 -2.86
CA LYS A 155 0.28 19.84 -2.85
C LYS A 155 -0.93 20.50 -2.19
N ASP A 156 -2.13 19.97 -2.42
CA ASP A 156 -3.35 20.51 -1.80
C ASP A 156 -3.33 20.34 -0.28
N CYS A 157 -2.62 19.32 0.25
CA CYS A 157 -2.41 19.15 1.69
C CYS A 157 -1.64 20.30 2.33
N ASP A 158 -0.64 20.85 1.63
CA ASP A 158 0.19 21.94 2.13
C ASP A 158 -0.63 23.24 2.24
N SER A 159 -1.53 23.48 1.28
CA SER A 159 -2.38 24.67 1.25
C SER A 159 -3.45 24.74 2.36
N VAL A 160 -3.73 23.63 3.04
CA VAL A 160 -4.69 23.55 4.16
C VAL A 160 -4.00 23.79 5.52
N ARG A 161 -2.68 23.56 5.62
CA ARG A 161 -1.91 23.75 6.86
C ARG A 161 -1.43 25.20 7.07
N ASP A 162 -1.49 26.02 6.02
CA ASP A 162 -1.10 27.46 6.04
C ASP A 162 -2.28 28.43 6.30
N LYS A 163 -3.40 27.95 6.85
CA LYS A 163 -4.55 28.78 7.26
C LYS A 163 -4.98 28.48 8.68
#